data_AF-A0A804IZS5-F1
#
_entry.id   AF-A0A804IZS5-F1
#
_cell.length_a   1.000
_cell.length_b   1.000
_cell.length_c   1.000
_cell.angle_alpha   90.00
_cell.angle_beta   90.00
_cell.angle_gamma   90.00
#
_symmetry.space_group_name_H-M   'P 1'
#
loop_
_entity.id
_entity.type
_entity.pdbx_description
1 polymer ?
#
loop_
_entity_poly.entity_id
_entity_poly.type
_entity_poly.pdbx_seq_one_letter_code
_entity_poly.pdbx_strand_id
1 'polypeptide(L)'
;MEAASEGESRAIAFGEQQEALVVRSWNAMRKVAADVALKFFLRVFEIQPSAARLFSFLRDSKVPLDKNPKLKSHAMSVFTMVCESATQLRKKGKVSVRETTSKKLAGTHLKAGVVDKHFEAVRSALLDTIKHAVPEMWCPEMSAAWGEAYDHLAAALKEEMRLLTSSS
;
A
#
# COMPACT_ATOMS: atom_id res chain seq x y z
N MET A 1 20.57 -27.20 38.30
CA MET A 1 21.35 -27.18 37.05
C MET A 1 20.63 -28.15 36.14
N GLU A 2 19.92 -27.74 35.10
CA GLU A 2 20.28 -26.75 34.07
C GLU A 2 19.07 -25.90 33.65
N ALA A 3 19.37 -24.66 33.27
CA ALA A 3 18.49 -23.74 32.59
C ALA A 3 19.13 -23.40 31.23
N ALA A 4 18.33 -23.38 30.16
CA ALA A 4 18.45 -22.55 28.95
C ALA A 4 17.36 -23.03 27.96
N SER A 5 16.25 -22.33 27.75
CA SER A 5 16.03 -21.01 27.12
C SER A 5 16.10 -21.03 25.60
N GLU A 6 14.90 -20.86 25.02
CA GLU A 6 14.56 -19.99 23.89
C GLU A 6 14.99 -20.35 22.46
N GLY A 7 13.96 -20.62 21.66
CA GLY A 7 13.98 -20.55 20.21
C GLY A 7 12.57 -20.50 19.61
N GLU A 8 11.57 -20.00 20.35
CA GLU A 8 10.30 -19.63 19.72
C GLU A 8 10.55 -18.29 19.03
N SER A 9 10.72 -18.31 17.71
CA SER A 9 10.63 -17.12 16.88
C SER A 9 9.35 -16.39 17.27
N ARG A 10 9.50 -15.33 18.07
CA ARG A 10 8.41 -14.42 18.41
C ARG A 10 7.95 -13.87 17.07
N ALA A 11 6.86 -14.43 16.54
CA ALA A 11 6.15 -13.80 15.44
C ALA A 11 5.81 -12.41 15.98
N ILE A 12 6.54 -11.39 15.53
CA ILE A 12 6.34 -10.02 15.96
C ILE A 12 4.99 -9.64 15.36
N ALA A 13 3.93 -9.89 16.12
CA ALA A 13 2.59 -9.53 15.74
C ALA A 13 2.55 -8.00 15.60
N PHE A 14 1.91 -7.53 14.54
CA PHE A 14 1.75 -6.10 14.27
C PHE A 14 1.15 -5.39 15.50
N GLY A 15 1.97 -4.62 16.18
CA GLY A 15 1.69 -4.11 17.52
C GLY A 15 0.79 -2.86 17.55
N GLU A 16 0.28 -2.53 18.72
CA GLU A 16 -0.53 -1.33 18.95
C GLU A 16 0.22 -0.04 18.55
N GLN A 17 1.52 0.03 18.85
CA GLN A 17 2.35 1.17 18.47
C GLN A 17 2.49 1.28 16.94
N GLN A 18 2.65 0.17 16.21
CA GLN A 18 2.72 0.17 14.74
C GLN A 18 1.40 0.65 14.14
N GLU A 19 0.25 0.16 14.63
CA GLU A 19 -1.07 0.62 14.22
C GLU A 19 -1.24 2.12 14.49
N ALA A 20 -0.88 2.58 15.70
CA ALA A 20 -1.00 3.98 16.07
C ALA A 20 -0.14 4.90 15.20
N LEU A 21 1.05 4.47 14.77
CA LEU A 21 1.90 5.23 13.84
C LEU A 21 1.21 5.37 12.48
N VAL A 22 0.70 4.26 11.92
CA VAL A 22 0.00 4.25 10.62
C VAL A 22 -1.27 5.10 10.66
N VAL A 23 -2.13 4.88 11.65
CA VAL A 23 -3.42 5.58 11.76
C VAL A 23 -3.23 7.09 11.99
N ARG A 24 -2.33 7.49 12.88
CA ARG A 24 -2.11 8.92 13.18
C ARG A 24 -1.49 9.65 11.99
N SER A 25 -0.46 9.08 11.36
CA SER A 25 0.15 9.68 10.17
C SER A 25 -0.83 9.74 9.00
N TRP A 26 -1.65 8.70 8.79
CA TRP A 26 -2.69 8.75 7.78
C TRP A 26 -3.69 9.89 8.02
N ASN A 27 -4.18 10.03 9.25
CA ASN A 27 -5.11 11.11 9.61
C ASN A 27 -4.51 12.51 9.40
N ALA A 28 -3.21 12.69 9.63
CA ALA A 28 -2.53 13.93 9.30
C ALA A 28 -2.44 14.17 7.78
N MET A 29 -2.02 13.15 7.02
CA MET A 29 -1.89 13.22 5.55
C MET A 29 -3.22 13.48 4.83
N ARG A 30 -4.35 13.01 5.37
CA ARG A 30 -5.69 13.23 4.78
C ARG A 30 -6.04 14.72 4.61
N LYS A 31 -5.47 15.61 5.42
CA LYS A 31 -5.68 17.06 5.32
C LYS A 31 -5.06 17.65 4.03
N VAL A 32 -4.05 16.97 3.48
CA VAL A 32 -3.31 17.35 2.26
C VAL A 32 -3.39 16.26 1.19
N ALA A 33 -4.53 15.55 1.15
CA ALA A 33 -4.75 14.39 0.30
C ALA A 33 -4.50 14.60 -1.20
N ALA A 34 -4.74 15.81 -1.72
CA ALA A 34 -4.46 16.12 -3.12
C ALA A 34 -2.96 16.09 -3.42
N ASP A 35 -2.15 16.74 -2.58
CA ASP A 35 -0.70 16.80 -2.73
C ASP A 35 -0.06 15.42 -2.51
N VAL A 36 -0.57 14.67 -1.53
CA VAL A 36 -0.17 13.28 -1.27
C VAL A 36 -0.40 12.41 -2.50
N ALA A 37 -1.59 12.49 -3.10
CA ALA A 37 -1.91 11.71 -4.29
C ALA A 37 -1.02 12.05 -5.49
N LEU A 38 -0.79 13.35 -5.72
CA LEU A 38 0.08 13.82 -6.80
C LEU A 38 1.52 13.33 -6.60
N LYS A 39 2.11 13.60 -5.43
CA LYS A 39 3.50 13.22 -5.12
C LYS A 39 3.69 11.71 -5.22
N PHE A 40 2.73 10.94 -4.71
CA PHE A 40 2.74 9.49 -4.79
C PHE A 40 2.85 8.98 -6.22
N PHE A 41 2.00 9.47 -7.13
CA PHE A 41 2.02 8.98 -8.50
C PHE A 41 3.19 9.52 -9.33
N LEU A 42 3.60 10.77 -9.12
CA LEU A 42 4.85 11.27 -9.71
C LEU A 42 6.00 10.35 -9.31
N ARG A 43 6.09 10.00 -8.03
CA ARG A 43 7.14 9.12 -7.53
C ARG A 43 7.06 7.71 -8.08
N VAL A 44 5.86 7.13 -8.20
CA VAL A 44 5.65 5.83 -8.87
C VAL A 44 6.16 5.87 -10.31
N PHE A 45 5.85 6.93 -11.06
CA PHE A 45 6.26 7.06 -12.46
C PHE A 45 7.75 7.39 -12.63
N GLU A 46 8.38 8.06 -11.67
CA GLU A 46 9.83 8.21 -11.63
C GLU A 46 10.53 6.87 -11.42
N ILE A 47 10.04 6.05 -10.47
CA ILE A 47 10.65 4.74 -10.16
C ILE A 47 10.36 3.71 -11.25
N GLN A 48 9.13 3.70 -11.78
CA GLN A 48 8.68 2.79 -12.82
C GLN A 48 7.90 3.54 -13.90
N PRO A 49 8.58 4.14 -14.90
CA PRO A 49 7.93 4.90 -15.97
C PRO A 49 6.89 4.09 -16.75
N SER A 50 7.06 2.77 -16.84
CA SER A 50 6.11 1.90 -17.55
C SER A 50 4.74 1.83 -16.87
N ALA A 51 4.65 2.12 -15.56
CA ALA A 51 3.42 2.09 -14.79
C ALA A 51 2.38 3.12 -15.27
N ALA A 52 2.83 4.28 -15.80
CA ALA A 52 1.93 5.29 -16.35
C ALA A 52 1.05 4.75 -17.47
N ARG A 53 1.57 3.82 -18.29
CA ARG A 53 0.82 3.22 -19.41
C ARG A 53 -0.27 2.25 -18.96
N LEU A 54 -0.21 1.75 -17.73
CA LEU A 54 -1.23 0.84 -17.18
C LEU A 54 -2.54 1.60 -16.87
N PHE A 55 -2.44 2.90 -16.61
CA PHE A 55 -3.60 3.78 -16.42
C PHE A 55 -4.15 4.23 -17.76
N SER A 56 -5.15 3.51 -18.29
CA SER A 56 -5.78 3.84 -19.58
C SER A 56 -6.31 5.29 -19.62
N PHE A 57 -6.79 5.81 -18.49
CA PHE A 57 -7.28 7.19 -18.38
C PHE A 57 -6.18 8.26 -18.40
N LEU A 58 -4.90 7.87 -18.39
CA LEU A 58 -3.75 8.78 -18.55
C LEU A 58 -3.22 8.83 -19.98
N ARG A 59 -3.39 7.77 -20.79
CA ARG A 59 -2.74 7.66 -22.11
C ARG A 59 -3.07 8.82 -23.06
N ASP A 60 -4.33 9.24 -23.09
CA ASP A 60 -4.81 10.33 -23.96
C ASP A 60 -5.25 11.57 -23.17
N SER A 61 -4.87 11.64 -21.89
CA SER A 61 -5.32 12.72 -21.02
C SER A 61 -4.53 13.99 -21.27
N LYS A 62 -5.23 15.08 -21.58
CA LYS A 62 -4.67 16.44 -21.53
C LYS A 62 -4.75 17.04 -20.12
N VAL A 63 -5.33 16.32 -19.18
CA VAL A 63 -5.48 16.78 -17.78
C VAL A 63 -4.14 16.56 -17.07
N PRO A 64 -3.54 17.61 -16.51
CA PRO A 64 -2.36 17.47 -15.66
C PRO A 64 -2.58 16.45 -14.54
N LEU A 65 -1.53 15.71 -14.15
CA LEU A 65 -1.64 14.62 -13.17
C LEU A 65 -2.24 15.08 -11.84
N ASP A 66 -1.90 16.31 -11.40
CA ASP A 66 -2.39 16.96 -10.18
C ASP A 66 -3.88 17.30 -10.21
N LYS A 67 -4.46 17.40 -11.42
CA LYS A 67 -5.88 17.68 -11.64
C LYS A 67 -6.69 16.45 -12.01
N ASN A 68 -6.08 15.27 -12.07
CA ASN A 68 -6.78 14.05 -12.48
C ASN A 68 -7.56 13.41 -11.31
N PRO A 69 -8.90 13.45 -11.30
CA PRO A 69 -9.70 12.95 -10.18
C PRO A 69 -9.62 11.43 -10.01
N LYS A 70 -9.38 10.68 -11.10
CA LYS A 70 -9.22 9.21 -11.04
C LYS A 70 -7.93 8.82 -10.35
N LEU A 71 -6.86 9.56 -10.62
CA LEU A 71 -5.55 9.36 -9.99
C LEU A 71 -5.64 9.66 -8.48
N LYS A 72 -6.26 10.79 -8.12
CA LYS A 72 -6.52 11.14 -6.71
C LYS A 72 -7.31 10.06 -5.98
N SER A 73 -8.41 9.59 -6.58
CA SER A 73 -9.24 8.53 -6.00
C SER A 73 -8.47 7.22 -5.80
N HIS A 74 -7.64 6.84 -6.78
CA HIS A 74 -6.80 5.64 -6.67
C HIS A 74 -5.79 5.76 -5.53
N ALA A 75 -5.06 6.88 -5.44
CA ALA A 75 -4.12 7.09 -4.34
C ALA A 75 -4.81 6.98 -2.97
N MET A 76 -5.95 7.66 -2.80
CA MET A 76 -6.71 7.58 -1.54
C MET A 76 -7.15 6.15 -1.20
N SER A 77 -7.52 5.37 -2.21
CA SER A 77 -7.88 3.96 -2.03
C SER A 77 -6.68 3.15 -1.54
N VAL A 78 -5.50 3.32 -2.16
CA VAL A 78 -4.26 2.64 -1.74
C VAL A 78 -3.92 2.97 -0.29
N PHE A 79 -3.81 4.25 0.07
CA PHE A 79 -3.45 4.65 1.44
C PHE A 79 -4.48 4.19 2.48
N THR A 80 -5.78 4.26 2.14
CA THR A 80 -6.85 3.80 3.03
C THR A 80 -6.75 2.29 3.25
N MET A 81 -6.60 1.51 2.18
CA MET A 81 -6.49 0.04 2.28
C MET A 81 -5.24 -0.40 3.04
N VAL A 82 -4.12 0.29 2.89
CA VAL A 82 -2.89 0.01 3.68
C VAL A 82 -3.12 0.34 5.15
N CYS A 83 -3.77 1.46 5.46
CA CYS A 83 -4.14 1.81 6.84
C CYS A 83 -5.10 0.78 7.46
N GLU A 84 -6.11 0.33 6.71
CA GLU A 84 -7.02 -0.73 7.15
C GLU A 84 -6.30 -2.07 7.35
N SER A 85 -5.27 -2.34 6.54
CA SER A 85 -4.44 -3.54 6.65
C SER A 85 -3.65 -3.55 7.96
N ALA A 86 -3.09 -2.41 8.37
CA ALA A 86 -2.45 -2.25 9.69
C ALA A 86 -3.41 -2.60 10.84
N THR A 87 -4.63 -2.05 10.81
CA THR A 87 -5.66 -2.37 11.82
C THR A 87 -6.07 -3.85 11.80
N GLN A 88 -6.14 -4.48 10.62
CA GLN A 88 -6.46 -5.90 10.50
C GLN A 88 -5.33 -6.79 11.00
N LEU A 89 -4.08 -6.48 10.68
CA LEU A 89 -2.91 -7.19 11.20
C LEU A 89 -2.89 -7.14 12.73
N ARG A 90 -3.10 -5.97 13.33
CA ARG A 90 -3.20 -5.83 14.78
C ARG A 90 -4.35 -6.64 15.39
N LYS A 91 -5.54 -6.59 14.79
CA LYS A 91 -6.75 -7.20 15.39
C LYS A 91 -6.88 -8.71 15.13
N LYS A 92 -6.37 -9.18 14.00
CA LYS A 92 -6.64 -10.52 13.47
C LYS A 92 -5.38 -11.31 13.11
N GLY A 93 -4.20 -10.69 13.16
CA GLY A 93 -2.93 -11.29 12.73
C GLY A 93 -2.82 -11.51 11.21
N LYS A 94 -3.81 -11.07 10.42
CA LYS A 94 -3.84 -11.23 8.97
C LYS A 94 -4.66 -10.16 8.29
N VAL A 95 -4.30 -9.84 7.05
CA VAL A 95 -5.11 -8.99 6.16
C VAL A 95 -6.21 -9.85 5.52
N SER A 96 -7.44 -9.36 5.52
CA SER A 96 -8.60 -10.02 4.92
C SER A 96 -9.46 -8.99 4.20
N VAL A 97 -9.27 -8.86 2.90
CA VAL A 97 -10.17 -8.08 2.05
C VAL A 97 -11.42 -8.91 1.79
N ARG A 98 -12.62 -8.30 1.85
CA ARG A 98 -13.87 -9.01 1.50
C ARG A 98 -13.70 -9.70 0.13
N GLU A 99 -14.07 -10.97 0.04
CA GLU A 99 -13.79 -11.82 -1.13
C GLU A 99 -14.22 -11.17 -2.46
N THR A 100 -15.43 -10.60 -2.50
CA THR A 100 -15.96 -9.90 -3.68
C THR A 100 -15.14 -8.67 -4.08
N THR A 101 -14.60 -7.97 -3.09
CA THR A 101 -13.74 -6.79 -3.31
C THR A 101 -12.34 -7.23 -3.74
N SER A 102 -11.80 -8.29 -3.13
CA SER A 102 -10.50 -8.90 -3.47
C SER A 102 -10.48 -9.33 -4.95
N LYS A 103 -11.45 -10.15 -5.37
CA LYS A 103 -11.60 -10.63 -6.76
C LYS A 103 -11.69 -9.48 -7.76
N LYS A 104 -12.50 -8.46 -7.46
CA LYS A 104 -12.65 -7.28 -8.33
C LYS A 104 -11.35 -6.49 -8.46
N LEU A 105 -10.64 -6.28 -7.35
CA LEU A 105 -9.34 -5.60 -7.35
C LEU A 105 -8.31 -6.41 -8.15
N ALA A 106 -8.16 -7.69 -7.83
CA ALA A 106 -7.21 -8.59 -8.48
C ALA A 106 -7.46 -8.67 -9.99
N GLY A 107 -8.72 -8.86 -10.40
CA GLY A 107 -9.09 -8.85 -11.82
C GLY A 107 -8.79 -7.53 -12.52
N THR A 108 -8.93 -6.39 -11.82
CA THR A 108 -8.56 -5.08 -12.38
C THR A 108 -7.05 -4.95 -12.57
N HIS A 109 -6.25 -5.39 -11.58
CA HIS A 109 -4.79 -5.34 -11.64
C HIS A 109 -4.23 -6.30 -12.71
N LEU A 110 -4.80 -7.50 -12.84
CA LEU A 110 -4.47 -8.44 -13.92
C LEU A 110 -4.78 -7.86 -15.30
N LYS A 111 -6.01 -7.36 -15.51
CA LYS A 111 -6.41 -6.77 -16.81
C LYS A 111 -5.55 -5.56 -17.19
N ALA A 112 -5.07 -4.80 -16.21
CA ALA A 112 -4.18 -3.68 -16.46
C ALA A 112 -2.73 -4.09 -16.77
N GLY A 113 -2.33 -5.34 -16.48
CA GLY A 113 -0.95 -5.82 -16.65
C GLY A 113 -0.03 -5.48 -15.48
N VAL A 114 -0.57 -5.35 -14.26
CA VAL A 114 0.24 -5.15 -13.06
C VAL A 114 1.05 -6.41 -12.75
N VAL A 115 2.30 -6.23 -12.34
CA VAL A 115 3.27 -7.30 -12.04
C VAL A 115 4.04 -6.92 -10.77
N ASP A 116 4.85 -7.83 -10.24
CA ASP A 116 5.58 -7.62 -8.98
C ASP A 116 6.40 -6.33 -8.92
N LYS A 117 7.10 -6.00 -10.01
CA LYS A 117 7.88 -4.75 -10.11
C LYS A 117 7.04 -3.48 -9.90
N HIS A 118 5.75 -3.51 -10.25
CA HIS A 118 4.85 -2.39 -10.02
C HIS A 118 4.50 -2.26 -8.53
N PHE A 119 4.33 -3.37 -7.81
CA PHE A 119 4.11 -3.34 -6.35
C PHE A 119 5.34 -2.82 -5.60
N GLU A 120 6.55 -3.22 -6.00
CA GLU A 120 7.79 -2.72 -5.40
C GLU A 120 7.97 -1.21 -5.59
N ALA A 121 7.66 -0.71 -6.80
CA ALA A 121 7.67 0.72 -7.10
C ALA A 121 6.64 1.48 -6.25
N VAL A 122 5.44 0.93 -6.11
CA VAL A 122 4.38 1.50 -5.26
C VAL A 122 4.79 1.52 -3.79
N ARG A 123 5.38 0.44 -3.26
CA ARG A 123 5.88 0.38 -1.88
C ARG A 123 6.88 1.50 -1.60
N SER A 124 7.85 1.65 -2.49
CA SER A 124 8.91 2.65 -2.37
C SER A 124 8.32 4.07 -2.45
N ALA A 125 7.46 4.32 -3.44
CA ALA A 125 6.78 5.60 -3.59
C ALA A 125 5.87 5.95 -2.41
N LEU A 126 5.21 4.96 -1.82
CA LEU A 126 4.35 5.13 -0.65
C LEU A 126 5.17 5.65 0.54
N LEU A 127 6.28 4.99 0.88
CA LEU A 127 7.14 5.40 1.98
C LEU A 127 7.78 6.77 1.75
N ASP A 128 8.29 7.02 0.53
CA ASP A 128 8.83 8.33 0.15
C ASP A 128 7.77 9.43 0.30
N THR A 129 6.53 9.17 -0.12
CA THR A 129 5.44 10.15 -0.03
C THR A 129 5.10 10.47 1.42
N ILE A 130 5.01 9.46 2.28
CA ILE A 130 4.69 9.66 3.71
C ILE A 130 5.78 10.51 4.37
N LYS A 131 7.04 10.19 4.12
CA LYS A 131 8.19 10.95 4.64
C LYS A 131 8.12 12.43 4.28
N HIS A 132 7.70 12.77 3.07
CA HIS A 132 7.56 14.15 2.63
C HIS A 132 6.27 14.83 3.11
N ALA A 133 5.20 14.06 3.35
CA ALA A 133 3.90 14.59 3.72
C ALA A 133 3.79 14.91 5.22
N VAL A 134 4.49 14.15 6.07
CA VAL A 134 4.49 14.30 7.53
C VAL A 134 5.91 14.16 8.11
N PRO A 135 6.87 15.01 7.69
CA PRO A 135 8.29 14.86 8.05
C PRO A 135 8.52 14.92 9.56
N GLU A 136 7.76 15.74 10.29
CA GLU A 136 7.81 15.83 11.76
C GLU A 136 7.36 14.55 12.49
N MET A 137 6.57 13.68 11.84
CA MET A 137 6.14 12.40 12.41
C MET A 137 7.01 11.22 11.95
N TRP A 138 7.86 11.43 10.95
CA TRP A 138 8.56 10.35 10.27
C TRP A 138 9.66 9.75 11.17
N CYS A 139 9.63 8.43 11.33
CA CYS A 139 10.67 7.68 12.03
C CYS A 139 10.85 6.28 11.41
N PRO A 140 11.97 5.59 11.68
CA PRO A 140 12.20 4.23 11.17
C PRO A 140 11.07 3.25 11.50
N GLU A 141 10.50 3.33 12.69
CA GLU A 141 9.39 2.49 13.14
C GLU A 141 8.12 2.74 12.35
N MET A 142 7.84 4.00 12.00
CA MET A 142 6.71 4.36 11.15
C MET A 142 6.91 3.83 9.73
N SER A 143 8.12 3.97 9.19
CA SER A 143 8.46 3.42 7.88
C SER A 143 8.28 1.90 7.84
N ALA A 144 8.73 1.21 8.89
CA ALA A 144 8.56 -0.24 9.03
C ALA A 144 7.08 -0.63 9.11
N ALA A 145 6.29 0.07 9.94
CA ALA A 145 4.86 -0.21 10.12
C ALA A 145 4.05 -0.03 8.81
N TRP A 146 4.30 1.05 8.06
CA TRP A 146 3.67 1.26 6.76
C TRP A 146 4.12 0.24 5.73
N GLY A 147 5.42 -0.09 5.71
CA GLY A 147 5.97 -1.10 4.81
C GLY A 147 5.37 -2.48 5.04
N GLU A 148 5.32 -2.93 6.29
CA GLU A 148 4.76 -4.22 6.68
C GLU A 148 3.26 -4.29 6.34
N ALA A 149 2.48 -3.26 6.67
CA ALA A 149 1.06 -3.20 6.34
C ALA A 149 0.82 -3.25 4.82
N TYR A 150 1.67 -2.59 4.04
CA TYR A 150 1.62 -2.65 2.58
C TYR A 150 1.98 -4.04 2.06
N ASP A 151 3.06 -4.64 2.58
CA ASP A 151 3.58 -5.92 2.11
C ASP A 151 2.55 -7.04 2.29
N HIS A 152 1.85 -7.06 3.44
CA HIS A 152 0.77 -8.01 3.67
C HIS A 152 -0.46 -7.78 2.77
N LEU A 153 -0.81 -6.52 2.49
CA LEU A 153 -1.89 -6.21 1.55
C LEU A 153 -1.52 -6.64 0.12
N ALA A 154 -0.31 -6.33 -0.31
CA ALA A 154 0.20 -6.71 -1.62
C ALA A 154 0.26 -8.23 -1.77
N ALA A 155 0.72 -8.95 -0.75
CA ALA A 155 0.74 -10.42 -0.75
C ALA A 155 -0.67 -11.01 -0.90
N ALA A 156 -1.65 -10.51 -0.15
CA ALA A 156 -3.04 -10.95 -0.26
C ALA A 156 -3.61 -10.70 -1.67
N LEU A 157 -3.33 -9.53 -2.26
CA LEU A 157 -3.80 -9.21 -3.61
C LEU A 157 -3.11 -10.05 -4.69
N LYS A 158 -1.79 -10.26 -4.59
CA LYS A 158 -1.02 -11.09 -5.52
C LYS A 158 -1.48 -12.55 -5.49
N GLU A 159 -1.80 -13.07 -4.31
CA GLU A 159 -2.35 -14.43 -4.19
C GLU A 159 -3.73 -14.53 -4.88
N GLU A 160 -4.61 -13.56 -4.68
CA GLU A 160 -5.88 -13.52 -5.41
C GLU A 160 -5.68 -13.42 -6.93
N MET A 161 -4.72 -12.60 -7.39
CA MET A 161 -4.35 -12.53 -8.81
C MET A 161 -3.91 -13.90 -9.34
N ARG A 162 -3.09 -14.63 -8.59
CA ARG A 162 -2.65 -15.99 -8.94
C ARG A 162 -3.85 -16.95 -9.03
N LEU A 163 -4.73 -16.96 -8.04
CA LEU A 163 -5.92 -17.82 -8.02
C LEU A 163 -6.86 -17.56 -9.20
N LEU A 164 -7.06 -16.30 -9.58
CA LEU A 164 -7.87 -15.93 -10.75
C LEU A 164 -7.24 -16.42 -12.06
N THR A 165 -5.91 -16.35 -12.19
CA THR A 165 -5.21 -16.88 -13.38
C THR A 165 -5.20 -18.40 -13.45
N SER A 166 -5.25 -19.10 -12.31
CA SER A 166 -5.31 -20.57 -12.27
C SER A 166 -6.73 -21.14 -12.46
N SER A 167 -7.75 -20.30 -12.32
CA SER A 167 -9.17 -20.67 -12.46
C SER A 167 -9.77 -20.28 -13.82
N SER A 168 -8.98 -19.66 -14.71
CA SER A 168 -9.37 -19.23 -16.06
C SER A 168 -8.77 -20.16 -17.10
#